data_AF-A0A2L0BX85-F1
#
_entry.id   AF-A0A2L0BX85-F1
#
_cell.length_a   1.000
_cell.length_b   1.000
_cell.length_c   1.000
_cell.angle_alpha   90.00
_cell.angle_beta   90.00
_cell.angle_gamma   90.00
#
_symmetry.space_group_name_H-M   'P 1'
#
loop_
_entity.id
_entity.type
_entity.pdbx_description
1 polymer ?
#
loop_
_entity_poly.entity_id
_entity_poly.type
_entity_poly.pdbx_seq_one_letter_code
_entity_poly.pdbx_strand_id
1 'polypeptide(L)'
;VSLKTVFFPVVIAIMIWFWRRVHMLSRSPALLEYMLIYLGAALTFLNAPLEYLTLAYDLPCMLLLSDIRQGIFYAVLLSFWLVFAGEHMLIQDNAERTLKLYWRHLSAVVVGCLSLFIFDLCERGVQLRNPFYSIWVTDIGTNLALTFIILAGISAGIYFLFLCYMVWKAFSNISIKRSSLPSMSMARRLHYEGIIYRFKFLMLSTVFCAATTVVWFILGQV
;
A
#
# COMPACT_ATOMS: atom_id res chain seq x y z
N VAL A 1 -13.67 -18.00 3.48
CA VAL A 1 -13.15 -18.43 2.16
C VAL A 1 -14.06 -18.03 1.00
N SER A 2 -15.39 -18.13 1.12
CA SER A 2 -16.35 -17.80 0.05
C SER A 2 -16.30 -16.35 -0.47
N LEU A 3 -15.92 -15.37 0.35
CA LEU A 3 -15.71 -14.01 -0.17
C LEU A 3 -14.45 -13.93 -1.05
N LYS A 4 -13.36 -14.57 -0.62
CA LYS A 4 -12.10 -14.60 -1.37
C LYS A 4 -12.28 -15.24 -2.75
N THR A 5 -13.07 -16.31 -2.87
CA THR A 5 -13.37 -16.95 -4.16
C THR A 5 -14.16 -16.10 -5.13
N VAL A 6 -15.08 -15.29 -4.63
CA VAL A 6 -15.86 -14.40 -5.49
C VAL A 6 -15.00 -13.23 -5.95
N PHE A 7 -14.25 -12.62 -5.03
CA PHE A 7 -13.45 -11.44 -5.37
C PHE A 7 -12.20 -11.75 -6.18
N PHE A 8 -11.58 -12.92 -6.03
CA PHE A 8 -10.38 -13.30 -6.79
C PHE A 8 -10.53 -13.20 -8.32
N PRO A 9 -11.48 -13.90 -8.98
CA PRO A 9 -11.66 -13.80 -10.43
C PRO A 9 -12.16 -12.42 -10.86
N VAL A 10 -12.97 -11.74 -10.04
CA VAL A 10 -13.46 -10.38 -10.33
C VAL A 10 -12.31 -9.38 -10.40
N VAL A 11 -11.38 -9.41 -9.44
CA VAL A 11 -10.21 -8.52 -9.44
C VAL A 11 -9.32 -8.82 -10.65
N ILE A 12 -9.09 -10.09 -10.98
CA ILE A 12 -8.31 -10.47 -12.17
C ILE A 12 -8.96 -9.93 -13.45
N ALA A 13 -10.27 -10.09 -13.60
CA ALA A 13 -10.99 -9.60 -14.78
C ALA A 13 -10.86 -8.06 -14.92
N ILE A 14 -10.99 -7.33 -13.82
CA ILE A 14 -10.82 -5.86 -13.79
C ILE A 14 -9.39 -5.48 -14.15
N MET A 15 -8.38 -6.20 -13.63
CA MET A 15 -6.98 -5.94 -13.95
C MET A 15 -6.67 -6.15 -15.43
N ILE A 16 -7.11 -7.27 -16.01
CA ILE A 16 -6.93 -7.58 -17.44
C ILE A 16 -7.60 -6.50 -18.28
N TRP A 17 -8.82 -6.13 -17.93
CA TRP A 17 -9.55 -5.06 -18.61
C TRP A 17 -8.81 -3.72 -18.53
N PHE A 18 -8.36 -3.33 -17.34
CA PHE A 18 -7.63 -2.08 -17.11
C PHE A 18 -6.33 -2.06 -17.92
N TRP A 19 -5.54 -3.13 -17.87
CA TRP A 19 -4.27 -3.21 -18.59
C TRP A 19 -4.45 -3.16 -20.11
N ARG A 20 -5.46 -3.87 -20.62
CA ARG A 20 -5.82 -3.81 -22.05
C ARG A 20 -6.20 -2.40 -22.46
N ARG A 21 -6.97 -1.67 -21.63
CA ARG A 21 -7.35 -0.28 -21.91
C ARG A 21 -6.16 0.65 -21.92
N VAL A 22 -5.22 0.49 -21.00
CA VAL A 22 -3.97 1.29 -20.96
C VAL A 22 -3.16 1.09 -22.25
N HIS A 23 -3.00 -0.15 -22.71
CA HIS A 23 -2.26 -0.44 -23.95
C HIS A 23 -2.94 0.00 -25.25
N MET A 24 -4.24 0.32 -25.22
CA MET A 24 -4.93 0.90 -26.39
C MET A 24 -4.59 2.39 -26.60
N LEU A 25 -4.00 3.06 -25.60
CA LEU A 25 -3.58 4.45 -25.75
C LEU A 25 -2.24 4.52 -26.50
N SER A 26 -2.06 5.56 -27.32
CA SER A 26 -0.83 5.79 -28.10
C SER A 26 0.38 6.28 -27.28
N ARG A 27 0.30 6.27 -25.94
CA ARG A 27 1.34 6.74 -25.02
C ARG A 27 1.88 5.59 -24.18
N SER A 28 3.11 5.72 -23.67
CA SER A 28 3.62 4.79 -22.68
C SER A 28 2.82 4.86 -21.37
N PRO A 29 2.64 3.73 -20.65
CA PRO A 29 1.91 3.71 -19.39
C PRO A 29 2.59 4.61 -18.35
N ALA A 30 1.79 5.34 -17.59
CA ALA A 30 2.28 6.21 -16.53
C ALA A 30 2.71 5.39 -15.29
N LEU A 31 3.60 5.96 -14.46
CA LEU A 31 4.04 5.33 -13.21
C LEU A 31 2.86 4.91 -12.32
N LEU A 32 1.83 5.77 -12.20
CA LEU A 32 0.63 5.46 -11.42
C LEU A 32 -0.14 4.25 -11.96
N GLU A 33 -0.15 4.04 -13.28
CA GLU A 33 -0.84 2.90 -13.90
C GLU A 33 -0.10 1.59 -13.59
N TYR A 34 1.24 1.60 -13.61
CA TYR A 34 2.05 0.49 -13.13
C TYR A 34 1.82 0.20 -11.64
N MET A 35 1.80 1.23 -10.80
CA MET A 35 1.56 1.06 -9.35
C MET A 35 0.17 0.50 -9.06
N LEU A 36 -0.86 0.89 -9.82
CA LEU A 36 -2.21 0.31 -9.72
C LEU A 36 -2.23 -1.17 -10.12
N ILE A 37 -1.47 -1.57 -11.14
CA ILE A 37 -1.32 -3.00 -11.48
C ILE A 37 -0.63 -3.77 -10.37
N TYR A 38 0.45 -3.25 -9.79
CA TYR A 38 1.12 -3.90 -8.66
C TYR A 38 0.19 -4.04 -7.45
N LEU A 39 -0.60 -3.00 -7.15
CA LEU A 39 -1.58 -3.05 -6.06
C LEU A 39 -2.68 -4.07 -6.35
N GLY A 40 -3.19 -4.13 -7.58
CA GLY A 40 -4.15 -5.15 -8.02
C GLY A 40 -3.58 -6.57 -7.94
N ALA A 41 -2.32 -6.75 -8.32
CA ALA A 41 -1.63 -8.04 -8.23
C ALA A 41 -1.45 -8.49 -6.77
N ALA A 42 -1.06 -7.57 -5.89
CA ALA A 42 -0.96 -7.85 -4.45
C ALA A 42 -2.34 -8.19 -3.84
N LEU A 43 -3.41 -7.47 -4.22
CA LEU A 43 -4.77 -7.77 -3.78
C LEU A 43 -5.27 -9.13 -4.31
N THR A 44 -4.94 -9.46 -5.57
CA THR A 44 -5.23 -10.76 -6.16
C THR A 44 -4.50 -11.88 -5.41
N PHE A 45 -3.22 -11.66 -5.10
CA PHE A 45 -2.43 -12.58 -4.30
C PHE A 45 -3.00 -12.76 -2.89
N LEU A 46 -3.52 -11.69 -2.25
CA LEU A 46 -4.19 -11.74 -0.95
C LEU A 46 -5.56 -12.46 -0.99
N ASN A 47 -6.27 -12.39 -2.12
CA ASN A 47 -7.58 -13.02 -2.30
C ASN A 47 -7.52 -14.43 -2.91
N ALA A 48 -6.35 -14.91 -3.33
CA ALA A 48 -6.20 -16.29 -3.81
C ALA A 48 -6.75 -17.29 -2.76
N PRO A 49 -7.70 -18.16 -3.10
CA PRO A 49 -8.37 -19.02 -2.13
C PRO A 49 -7.53 -20.27 -1.81
N LEU A 50 -6.29 -20.06 -1.35
CA LEU A 50 -5.33 -21.12 -1.00
C LEU A 50 -5.79 -21.92 0.23
N GLU A 51 -6.69 -21.36 1.02
CA GLU A 51 -7.29 -21.99 2.20
C GLU A 51 -8.07 -23.26 1.85
N TYR A 52 -8.54 -23.44 0.61
CA TYR A 52 -9.16 -24.74 0.25
C TYR A 52 -8.18 -25.90 0.26
N LEU A 53 -6.88 -25.65 0.07
CA LEU A 53 -5.88 -26.70 0.15
C LEU A 53 -5.83 -27.31 1.55
N THR A 54 -6.21 -26.56 2.60
CA THR A 54 -6.26 -27.08 3.96
C THR A 54 -7.40 -28.07 4.21
N LEU A 55 -8.38 -28.19 3.30
CA LEU A 55 -9.40 -29.24 3.38
C LEU A 55 -8.87 -30.60 2.91
N ALA A 56 -7.87 -30.59 2.01
CA ALA A 56 -7.29 -31.79 1.43
C ALA A 56 -5.99 -32.21 2.14
N TYR A 57 -5.22 -31.24 2.66
CA TYR A 57 -3.91 -31.45 3.26
C TYR A 57 -3.76 -30.64 4.55
N ASP A 58 -3.17 -31.22 5.59
CA ASP A 58 -2.80 -30.48 6.79
C ASP A 58 -1.59 -29.58 6.50
N LEU A 59 -1.82 -28.28 6.33
CA LEU A 59 -0.80 -27.27 6.01
C LEU A 59 -0.55 -26.35 7.21
N PRO A 60 0.40 -26.69 8.12
CA PRO A 60 0.72 -25.86 9.28
C PRO A 60 1.29 -24.48 8.88
N CYS A 61 1.84 -24.35 7.67
CA CYS A 61 2.38 -23.10 7.12
C CYS A 61 1.31 -22.08 6.69
N MET A 62 0.02 -22.41 6.76
CA MET A 62 -1.04 -21.56 6.22
C MET A 62 -1.16 -20.20 6.94
N LEU A 63 -0.93 -20.17 8.26
CA LEU A 63 -0.91 -18.94 9.05
C LEU A 63 0.20 -18.00 8.57
N LEU A 64 1.45 -18.48 8.55
CA LEU A 64 2.61 -17.73 8.08
C LEU A 64 2.40 -17.23 6.64
N LEU A 65 1.88 -18.08 5.75
CA LEU A 65 1.60 -17.67 4.37
C LEU A 65 0.54 -16.55 4.30
N SER A 66 -0.48 -16.59 5.15
CA SER A 66 -1.49 -15.53 5.24
C SER A 66 -0.87 -14.20 5.68
N ASP A 67 0.01 -14.22 6.69
CA ASP A 67 0.68 -13.01 7.17
C ASP A 67 1.59 -12.41 6.10
N ILE A 68 2.37 -13.25 5.41
CA ILE A 68 3.24 -12.82 4.30
C ILE A 68 2.42 -12.14 3.20
N ARG A 69 1.28 -12.73 2.82
CA ARG A 69 0.37 -12.17 1.82
C ARG A 69 -0.18 -10.81 2.24
N GLN A 70 -0.59 -10.67 3.51
CA GLN A 70 -1.06 -9.40 4.07
C GLN A 70 0.08 -8.36 4.12
N GLY A 71 1.27 -8.75 4.58
CA GLY A 71 2.45 -7.90 4.62
C GLY A 71 2.83 -7.35 3.25
N ILE A 72 2.83 -8.19 2.21
CA ILE A 72 3.08 -7.77 0.82
C ILE A 72 2.00 -6.77 0.36
N PHE A 73 0.72 -7.04 0.63
CA PHE A 73 -0.35 -6.12 0.28
C PHE A 73 -0.17 -4.75 0.96
N TYR A 74 0.10 -4.71 2.26
CA TYR A 74 0.33 -3.46 2.97
C TYR A 74 1.58 -2.72 2.47
N ALA A 75 2.68 -3.43 2.21
CA ALA A 75 3.88 -2.83 1.64
C ALA A 75 3.61 -2.12 0.31
N VAL A 76 2.87 -2.78 -0.59
CA VAL A 76 2.50 -2.21 -1.90
C VAL A 76 1.51 -1.06 -1.75
N LEU A 77 0.53 -1.17 -0.83
CA LEU A 77 -0.45 -0.12 -0.56
C LEU A 77 0.20 1.15 -0.01
N LEU A 78 1.10 1.04 0.97
CA LEU A 78 1.83 2.17 1.54
C LEU A 78 2.75 2.81 0.49
N SER A 79 3.43 1.98 -0.31
CA SER A 79 4.24 2.46 -1.44
C SER A 79 3.41 3.21 -2.48
N PHE A 80 2.21 2.71 -2.81
CA PHE A 80 1.27 3.38 -3.71
C PHE A 80 0.89 4.76 -3.19
N TRP A 81 0.51 4.91 -1.91
CA TRP A 81 0.13 6.20 -1.34
C TRP A 81 1.25 7.23 -1.38
N LEU A 82 2.47 6.79 -1.10
CA LEU A 82 3.64 7.67 -1.15
C LEU A 82 3.92 8.17 -2.57
N VAL A 83 3.94 7.25 -3.55
CA VAL A 83 4.15 7.62 -4.96
C VAL A 83 2.99 8.46 -5.49
N PHE A 84 1.76 8.16 -5.08
CA PHE A 84 0.58 8.95 -5.46
C PHE A 84 0.65 10.39 -4.94
N ALA A 85 0.94 10.59 -3.65
CA ALA A 85 1.14 11.91 -3.09
C ALA A 85 2.31 12.66 -3.76
N GLY A 86 3.39 11.93 -4.06
CA GLY A 86 4.57 12.44 -4.74
C GLY A 86 4.32 12.94 -6.15
N GLU A 87 3.65 12.16 -7.00
CA GLU A 87 3.35 12.52 -8.38
C GLU A 87 2.48 13.78 -8.46
N HIS A 88 1.52 13.91 -7.54
CA HIS A 88 0.62 15.08 -7.50
C HIS A 88 1.28 16.34 -6.93
N MET A 89 2.40 16.24 -6.21
CA MET A 89 3.22 17.39 -5.83
C MET A 89 4.12 17.90 -6.96
N LEU A 90 4.58 17.01 -7.84
CA LEU A 90 5.54 17.30 -8.92
C LEU A 90 4.88 17.76 -10.23
N ILE A 91 3.61 18.17 -10.22
CA ILE A 91 2.93 18.80 -11.38
C ILE A 91 3.59 20.17 -11.76
N GLN A 92 4.78 20.47 -11.26
CA GLN A 92 5.46 21.75 -11.43
C GLN A 92 6.84 21.64 -12.12
N ASP A 93 7.51 20.47 -12.13
CA ASP A 93 8.84 20.33 -12.74
C ASP A 93 8.93 19.13 -13.68
N ASN A 94 9.37 19.37 -14.92
CA ASN A 94 9.52 18.43 -16.04
C ASN A 94 10.63 17.37 -15.84
N ALA A 95 10.96 16.99 -14.60
CA ALA A 95 12.00 16.00 -14.34
C ALA A 95 11.47 14.57 -14.50
N GLU A 96 12.28 13.70 -15.10
CA GLU A 96 11.97 12.31 -15.38
C GLU A 96 11.39 11.56 -14.16
N ARG A 97 10.16 11.07 -14.31
CA ARG A 97 9.37 10.43 -13.25
C ARG A 97 9.81 9.00 -12.99
N THR A 98 10.99 8.86 -12.39
CA THR A 98 11.58 7.56 -12.12
C THR A 98 11.43 7.21 -10.63
N LEU A 99 11.15 5.93 -10.33
CA LEU A 99 11.09 5.40 -8.95
C LEU A 99 12.33 5.75 -8.10
N LYS A 100 13.49 5.96 -8.74
CA LYS A 100 14.75 6.37 -8.10
C LYS A 100 14.60 7.66 -7.27
N LEU A 101 13.75 8.60 -7.69
CA LEU A 101 13.52 9.85 -6.95
C LEU A 101 12.84 9.61 -5.59
N TYR A 102 12.00 8.56 -5.51
CA TYR A 102 11.26 8.19 -4.31
C TYR A 102 11.99 7.15 -3.44
N TRP A 103 13.16 6.66 -3.86
CA TRP A 103 13.85 5.53 -3.22
C TRP A 103 14.15 5.74 -1.74
N ARG A 104 14.53 6.97 -1.34
CA ARG A 104 14.81 7.31 0.07
C ARG A 104 13.58 7.24 0.97
N HIS A 105 12.40 7.45 0.39
CA HIS A 105 11.14 7.41 1.12
C HIS A 105 10.56 5.99 1.10
N LEU A 106 10.73 5.28 -0.03
CA LEU A 106 10.36 3.89 -0.18
C LEU A 106 11.20 2.97 0.73
N SER A 107 12.47 3.31 0.97
CA SER A 107 13.35 2.53 1.85
C SER A 107 12.82 2.45 3.28
N ALA A 108 12.14 3.49 3.80
CA ALA A 108 11.54 3.43 5.12
C ALA A 108 10.42 2.37 5.20
N VAL A 109 9.57 2.29 4.18
CA VAL A 109 8.51 1.28 4.07
C VAL A 109 9.14 -0.12 3.97
N VAL A 110 10.14 -0.28 3.11
CA VAL A 110 10.82 -1.57 2.91
C VAL A 110 11.49 -2.05 4.19
N VAL A 111 12.21 -1.17 4.90
CA VAL A 111 12.86 -1.52 6.18
C VAL A 111 11.81 -1.93 7.22
N GLY A 112 10.71 -1.20 7.34
CA GLY A 112 9.64 -1.54 8.28
C GLY A 112 8.99 -2.90 7.98
N CYS A 113 8.61 -3.13 6.72
CA CYS A 113 8.02 -4.38 6.28
C CYS A 113 9.00 -5.56 6.40
N LEU A 114 10.29 -5.36 6.08
CA LEU A 114 11.30 -6.40 6.23
C LEU A 114 11.53 -6.74 7.71
N SER A 115 11.49 -5.76 8.60
CA SER A 115 11.64 -5.97 10.05
C SER A 115 10.50 -6.83 10.60
N LEU A 116 9.25 -6.51 10.23
CA LEU A 116 8.07 -7.30 10.62
C LEU A 116 8.10 -8.70 9.98
N PHE A 117 8.52 -8.81 8.72
CA PHE A 117 8.66 -10.11 8.06
C PHE A 117 9.68 -11.02 8.75
N ILE A 118 10.84 -10.48 9.16
CA ILE A 118 11.83 -11.25 9.92
C ILE A 118 11.26 -11.65 11.29
N PHE A 119 10.55 -10.74 11.97
CA PHE A 119 9.86 -11.07 13.23
C PHE A 119 8.85 -12.23 13.06
N ASP A 120 7.98 -12.17 12.05
CA ASP A 120 7.00 -13.22 11.77
C ASP A 120 7.67 -14.56 11.42
N LEU A 121 8.79 -14.53 10.67
CA LEU A 121 9.58 -15.74 10.39
C LEU A 121 10.21 -16.33 11.65
N CYS A 122 10.71 -15.49 12.57
CA CYS A 122 11.31 -15.93 13.82
C CYS A 122 10.27 -16.51 14.78
N GLU A 123 9.06 -15.92 14.85
CA GLU A 123 7.99 -16.40 15.73
C GLU A 123 7.20 -17.55 15.08
N ARG A 124 6.46 -17.26 14.00
CA ARG A 124 5.54 -18.21 13.35
C ARG A 124 6.27 -19.22 12.48
N GLY A 125 7.42 -18.88 11.91
CA GLY A 125 8.23 -19.81 11.12
C GLY A 125 8.83 -20.94 11.97
N VAL A 126 9.30 -20.64 13.18
CA VAL A 126 9.82 -21.66 14.11
C VAL A 126 8.67 -22.50 14.70
N GLN A 127 7.49 -21.91 14.89
CA GLN A 127 6.28 -22.62 15.34
C GLN A 127 5.87 -23.77 14.41
N LEU A 128 6.27 -23.75 13.14
CA LEU A 128 6.04 -24.87 12.20
C LEU A 128 6.74 -26.16 12.61
N ARG A 129 7.90 -26.05 13.27
CA ARG A 129 8.66 -27.20 13.77
C ARG A 129 8.36 -27.49 15.24
N ASN A 130 8.12 -26.45 16.03
CA ASN A 130 7.78 -26.59 17.44
C ASN A 130 6.59 -25.68 17.79
N PRO A 131 5.36 -26.20 17.87
CA PRO A 131 4.16 -25.40 18.13
C PRO A 131 4.16 -24.73 19.51
N PHE A 132 4.99 -25.18 20.45
CA PHE A 132 5.14 -24.57 21.78
C PHE A 132 6.26 -23.53 21.83
N TYR A 133 6.93 -23.25 20.70
CA TYR A 133 7.94 -22.21 20.63
C TYR A 133 7.30 -20.83 20.76
N SER A 134 7.91 -20.01 21.62
CA SER A 134 7.59 -18.60 21.76
C SER A 134 8.89 -17.83 21.91
N ILE A 135 9.11 -16.85 21.04
CA ILE A 135 10.30 -15.99 21.05
C ILE A 135 10.43 -15.20 22.36
N TRP A 136 9.30 -15.00 23.05
CA TRP A 136 9.17 -14.25 24.29
C TRP A 136 9.67 -15.00 25.54
N VAL A 137 9.96 -16.29 25.43
CA VAL A 137 10.39 -17.12 26.58
C VAL A 137 11.88 -16.94 26.89
N THR A 138 12.68 -16.62 25.88
CA THR A 138 14.14 -16.46 26.04
C THR A 138 14.53 -14.98 26.04
N ASP A 139 15.41 -14.56 26.94
CA ASP A 139 15.86 -13.15 27.02
C ASP A 139 16.44 -12.63 25.70
N ILE A 140 17.25 -13.45 25.03
CA ILE A 140 17.85 -13.10 23.72
C ILE A 140 16.76 -12.95 22.65
N GLY A 141 15.81 -13.88 22.60
CA GLY A 141 14.68 -13.84 21.67
C GLY A 141 13.81 -12.61 21.87
N THR A 142 13.43 -12.31 23.12
CA THR A 142 12.62 -11.14 23.49
C THR A 142 13.31 -9.83 23.09
N ASN A 143 14.60 -9.68 23.39
CA ASN A 143 15.35 -8.49 22.98
C ASN A 143 15.41 -8.32 21.45
N LEU A 144 15.55 -9.43 20.72
CA LEU A 144 15.58 -9.42 19.25
C LEU A 144 14.19 -9.06 18.67
N ALA A 145 13.12 -9.68 19.19
CA ALA A 145 11.74 -9.41 18.81
C ALA A 145 11.38 -7.93 19.04
N LEU A 146 11.67 -7.40 20.23
CA LEU A 146 11.44 -6.01 20.56
C LEU A 146 12.22 -5.08 19.64
N THR A 147 13.46 -5.41 19.28
CA THR A 147 14.27 -4.63 18.34
C THR A 147 13.58 -4.51 16.97
N PHE A 148 13.08 -5.61 16.41
CA PHE A 148 12.36 -5.59 15.13
C PHE A 148 11.05 -4.81 15.19
N ILE A 149 10.28 -4.97 16.27
CA ILE A 149 9.02 -4.25 16.48
C ILE A 149 9.27 -2.74 16.63
N ILE A 150 10.28 -2.34 17.42
CA ILE A 150 10.64 -0.93 17.62
C ILE A 150 11.13 -0.32 16.29
N LEU A 151 11.96 -1.04 15.53
CA LEU A 151 12.43 -0.58 14.21
C LEU A 151 11.26 -0.41 13.22
N ALA A 152 10.31 -1.34 13.21
CA ALA A 152 9.08 -1.23 12.44
C ALA A 152 8.21 -0.04 12.88
N GLY A 153 8.08 0.19 14.19
CA GLY A 153 7.36 1.34 14.75
C GLY A 153 7.97 2.68 14.37
N ILE A 154 9.30 2.83 14.49
CA ILE A 154 10.02 4.04 14.10
C ILE A 154 9.86 4.31 12.60
N SER A 155 10.05 3.28 11.76
CA SER A 155 9.88 3.43 10.30
C SER A 155 8.45 3.78 9.90
N ALA A 156 7.43 3.21 10.56
CA ALA A 156 6.03 3.58 10.37
C ALA A 156 5.75 5.03 10.79
N GLY A 157 6.33 5.49 11.91
CA GLY A 157 6.21 6.88 12.37
C GLY A 157 6.83 7.88 11.39
N ILE A 158 8.05 7.60 10.91
CA ILE A 158 8.72 8.41 9.88
C ILE A 158 7.89 8.45 8.59
N TYR A 159 7.38 7.30 8.15
CA TYR A 159 6.50 7.21 6.98
C TYR A 159 5.24 8.06 7.15
N PHE A 160 4.58 7.99 8.30
CA PHE A 160 3.34 8.73 8.57
C PHE A 160 3.58 10.24 8.55
N LEU A 161 4.60 10.72 9.26
CA LEU A 161 4.97 12.14 9.27
C LEU A 161 5.28 12.65 7.85
N PHE A 162 6.00 11.85 7.08
CA PHE A 162 6.32 12.18 5.69
C PHE A 162 5.06 12.23 4.81
N LEU A 163 4.16 11.25 4.94
CA LEU A 163 2.91 11.22 4.18
C LEU A 163 2.04 12.45 4.53
N CYS A 164 1.91 12.80 5.81
CA CYS A 164 1.20 14.01 6.24
C CYS A 164 1.81 15.28 5.64
N TYR A 165 3.13 15.41 5.65
CA TYR A 165 3.83 16.54 5.03
C TYR A 165 3.55 16.62 3.52
N MET A 166 3.62 15.49 2.81
CA MET A 166 3.38 15.43 1.37
C MET A 166 1.93 15.79 1.03
N VAL A 167 0.97 15.26 1.79
CA VAL A 167 -0.46 15.57 1.62
C VAL A 167 -0.72 17.05 1.89
N TRP A 168 -0.19 17.61 2.98
CA TRP A 168 -0.29 19.04 3.26
C TRP A 168 0.24 19.85 2.07
N LYS A 169 1.47 19.58 1.65
CA LYS A 169 2.12 20.32 0.57
C LYS A 169 1.35 20.20 -0.76
N ALA A 170 0.79 19.03 -1.07
CA ALA A 170 -0.10 18.85 -2.21
C ALA A 170 -1.34 19.75 -2.11
N PHE A 171 -2.00 19.82 -0.96
CA PHE A 171 -3.14 20.72 -0.75
C PHE A 171 -2.76 22.21 -0.83
N SER A 172 -1.61 22.62 -0.26
CA SER A 172 -1.11 23.99 -0.38
C SER A 172 -0.81 24.38 -1.82
N ASN A 173 -0.14 23.51 -2.58
CA ASN A 173 0.16 23.74 -4.00
C ASN A 173 -1.11 23.85 -4.84
N ILE A 174 -2.11 22.99 -4.58
CA ILE A 174 -3.41 23.06 -5.24
C ILE A 174 -4.12 24.37 -4.91
N SER A 175 -4.05 24.84 -3.65
CA SER A 175 -4.64 26.11 -3.23
C SER A 175 -4.02 27.30 -3.99
N ILE A 176 -2.69 27.34 -4.08
CA ILE A 176 -1.95 28.38 -4.81
C ILE A 176 -2.23 28.31 -6.31
N LYS A 177 -2.26 27.12 -6.92
CA LYS A 177 -2.59 26.99 -8.36
C LYS A 177 -4.05 27.36 -8.64
N ARG A 178 -4.96 27.13 -7.70
CA ARG A 178 -6.37 27.49 -7.88
C ARG A 178 -6.58 28.99 -8.02
N SER A 179 -5.78 29.83 -7.38
CA SER A 179 -5.87 31.30 -7.52
C SER A 179 -5.37 31.80 -8.88
N SER A 180 -4.51 31.04 -9.59
CA SER A 180 -4.02 31.38 -10.93
C SER A 180 -4.78 30.69 -12.08
N LEU A 181 -5.72 29.78 -11.79
CA LEU A 181 -6.59 29.17 -12.82
C LEU A 181 -7.42 30.16 -13.65
N PRO A 182 -7.95 31.28 -13.10
CA PRO A 182 -8.78 32.22 -13.89
C PRO A 182 -8.03 32.92 -15.02
N SER A 183 -6.70 33.01 -14.95
CA SER A 183 -5.86 33.67 -15.97
C SER A 183 -5.36 32.73 -17.07
N MET A 184 -5.72 31.44 -17.02
CA MET A 184 -5.30 30.44 -18.02
C MET A 184 -6.33 30.27 -19.13
N SER A 185 -5.88 29.78 -20.29
CA SER A 185 -6.78 29.38 -21.38
C SER A 185 -7.75 28.28 -20.95
N MET A 186 -8.98 28.32 -21.47
CA MET A 186 -10.09 27.43 -21.06
C MET A 186 -9.69 25.94 -21.12
N ALA A 187 -9.07 25.50 -22.22
CA ALA A 187 -8.63 24.11 -22.40
C ALA A 187 -7.60 23.66 -21.33
N ARG A 188 -6.67 24.54 -20.95
CA ARG A 188 -5.66 24.25 -19.93
C ARG A 188 -6.27 24.23 -18.53
N ARG A 189 -7.19 25.15 -18.26
CA ARG A 189 -7.94 25.21 -17.01
C ARG A 189 -8.74 23.93 -16.77
N LEU A 190 -9.49 23.46 -17.77
CA LEU A 190 -10.30 22.24 -17.67
C LEU A 190 -9.45 21.00 -17.37
N HIS A 191 -8.27 20.89 -17.98
CA HIS A 191 -7.32 19.81 -17.73
C HIS A 191 -6.82 19.80 -16.27
N TYR A 192 -6.39 20.95 -15.75
CA TYR A 192 -5.92 21.06 -14.37
C TYR A 192 -7.04 20.87 -13.34
N GLU A 193 -8.24 21.41 -13.59
CA GLU A 193 -9.42 21.16 -12.74
C GLU A 193 -9.74 19.66 -12.66
N GLY A 194 -9.65 18.94 -13.79
CA GLY A 194 -9.81 17.49 -13.83
C GLY A 194 -8.78 16.73 -12.99
N ILE A 195 -7.50 17.13 -13.04
CA ILE A 195 -6.44 16.52 -12.22
C ILE A 195 -6.69 16.77 -10.73
N ILE A 196 -7.03 18.01 -10.36
CA ILE A 196 -7.31 18.39 -8.98
C ILE A 196 -8.53 17.62 -8.44
N TYR A 197 -9.58 17.48 -9.25
CA TYR A 197 -10.77 16.74 -8.87
C TYR A 197 -10.47 15.27 -8.59
N ARG A 198 -9.74 14.59 -9.50
CA ARG A 198 -9.35 13.18 -9.33
C ARG A 198 -8.52 12.97 -8.06
N PHE A 199 -7.56 13.86 -7.81
CA PHE A 199 -6.75 13.82 -6.60
C PHE A 199 -7.61 13.95 -5.34
N LYS A 200 -8.48 14.97 -5.27
CA LYS A 200 -9.35 15.20 -4.12
C LYS A 200 -10.31 14.05 -3.88
N PHE A 201 -10.93 13.53 -4.95
CA PHE A 201 -11.85 12.40 -4.87
C PHE A 201 -11.15 11.17 -4.28
N LEU A 202 -9.99 10.80 -4.81
CA LEU A 202 -9.26 9.62 -4.32
C LEU A 202 -8.81 9.83 -2.87
N MET A 203 -8.28 11.02 -2.53
CA MET A 203 -7.83 11.32 -1.17
C MET A 203 -8.98 11.25 -0.16
N LEU A 204 -10.13 11.84 -0.47
CA LEU A 204 -11.31 11.80 0.40
C LEU A 204 -11.81 10.37 0.61
N SER A 205 -11.92 9.59 -0.47
CA SER A 205 -12.31 8.19 -0.39
C SER A 205 -11.35 7.38 0.48
N THR A 206 -10.07 7.73 0.48
CA THR A 206 -9.04 7.03 1.25
C THR A 206 -9.12 7.35 2.72
N VAL A 207 -9.26 8.64 3.07
CA VAL A 207 -9.46 9.05 4.47
C VAL A 207 -10.74 8.45 5.02
N PHE A 208 -11.81 8.42 4.23
CA PHE A 208 -13.06 7.76 4.61
C PHE A 208 -12.87 6.25 4.85
N CYS A 209 -12.19 5.55 3.94
CA CYS A 209 -11.89 4.11 4.10
C CYS A 209 -11.00 3.84 5.32
N ALA A 210 -9.96 4.66 5.55
CA ALA A 210 -9.08 4.52 6.70
C ALA A 210 -9.82 4.81 8.02
N ALA A 211 -10.63 5.86 8.08
CA ALA A 211 -11.41 6.22 9.26
C ALA A 211 -12.43 5.13 9.61
N THR A 212 -13.17 4.62 8.62
CA THR A 212 -14.12 3.51 8.82
C THR A 212 -13.41 2.24 9.28
N THR A 213 -12.22 1.93 8.74
CA THR A 213 -11.39 0.80 9.19
C THR A 213 -11.00 0.93 10.67
N VAL A 214 -10.53 2.11 11.09
CA VAL A 214 -10.11 2.34 12.48
C VAL A 214 -11.31 2.31 13.43
N VAL A 215 -12.42 2.96 13.07
CA VAL A 215 -13.65 2.95 13.88
C VAL A 215 -14.17 1.53 14.07
N TRP A 216 -14.29 0.75 12.99
CA TRP A 216 -14.72 -0.64 13.09
C TRP A 216 -13.75 -1.52 13.86
N PHE A 217 -12.44 -1.29 13.72
CA PHE A 217 -11.45 -1.99 14.52
C PHE A 217 -11.65 -1.72 16.01
N ILE A 218 -11.77 -0.45 16.42
CA ILE A 218 -11.99 -0.07 17.83
C ILE A 218 -13.28 -0.68 18.36
N LEU A 219 -14.39 -0.58 17.61
CA LEU A 219 -15.67 -1.17 17.99
C LEU A 219 -15.62 -2.70 18.11
N GLY A 220 -14.73 -3.38 17.37
CA GLY A 220 -14.54 -4.82 17.47
C GLY A 220 -13.61 -5.25 18.62
N GLN A 221 -12.88 -4.32 19.25
CA GLN A 221 -12.05 -4.58 20.43
C GLN A 221 -12.80 -4.31 21.75
N VAL A 222 -13.93 -3.59 21.70
CA VAL A 222 -14.83 -3.32 22.83
C VAL A 222 -15.89 -4.43 22.91
#